data_AF-A0AAX0I1S7-F1
#
_entry.id   AF-A0AAX0I1S7-F1
#
_cell.length_a   1.000
_cell.length_b   1.000
_cell.length_c   1.000
_cell.angle_alpha   90.00
_cell.angle_beta   90.00
_cell.angle_gamma   90.00
#
_symmetry.space_group_name_H-M   'P 1'
#
loop_
_entity.id
_entity.type
_entity.pdbx_description
1 polymer ?
#
loop_
_entity_poly.entity_id
_entity_poly.type
_entity_poly.pdbx_seq_one_letter_code
_entity_poly.pdbx_strand_id
1 'polypeptide(L)'
;MPAHMIGGGMERRYREADSSDLWWQIALGGFIALLAHSIVIGLYSRYETRQAMAQLERESKLATQQMRRALTQNAPAPKQAQDVRDSAPPRPLDDGERCLQGRRFKRVSNGWVQLPHDPC
;
A
#
# COMPACT_ATOMS: atom_id res chain seq x y z
N MET A 1 29.33 6.93 84.55
CA MET A 1 28.82 7.95 83.62
C MET A 1 29.20 7.53 82.21
N PRO A 2 28.28 7.05 81.34
CA PRO A 2 28.65 6.70 79.98
C PRO A 2 28.57 7.95 79.07
N ALA A 3 29.67 8.24 78.38
CA ALA A 3 29.76 9.31 77.40
C ALA A 3 28.99 8.93 76.12
N HIS A 4 28.12 9.83 75.69
CA HIS A 4 27.24 9.69 74.54
C HIS A 4 28.05 9.79 73.23
N MET A 5 28.12 8.69 72.47
CA MET A 5 28.69 8.65 71.10
C MET A 5 27.70 9.32 70.11
N ILE A 6 27.65 10.66 70.09
CA ILE A 6 26.90 11.44 69.09
C ILE A 6 27.91 11.99 68.08
N GLY A 7 28.32 11.18 67.11
CA GLY A 7 29.28 11.63 66.08
C GLY A 7 29.30 10.77 64.82
N GLY A 8 29.14 9.45 64.95
CA GLY A 8 29.26 8.53 63.80
C GLY A 8 28.09 8.52 62.81
N GLY A 9 26.98 9.20 63.11
CA GLY A 9 25.80 9.24 62.24
C GLY A 9 25.95 10.17 61.04
N MET A 10 26.61 11.32 61.22
CA MET A 10 26.83 12.28 60.13
C MET A 10 27.87 11.76 59.13
N GLU A 11 28.98 11.18 59.58
CA GLU A 11 30.01 10.67 58.66
C GLU A 11 29.53 9.52 57.77
N ARG A 12 28.65 8.63 58.29
CA ARG A 12 28.02 7.59 57.44
C ARG A 12 27.12 8.19 56.37
N ARG A 13 26.30 9.18 56.73
CA ARG A 13 25.39 9.87 55.80
C ARG A 13 26.16 10.58 54.67
N TYR A 14 27.28 11.23 55.00
CA TYR A 14 28.14 11.85 54.00
C TYR A 14 28.78 10.81 53.07
N ARG A 15 29.30 9.71 53.61
CA ARG A 15 29.92 8.65 52.81
C ARG A 15 28.91 7.91 51.91
N GLU A 16 27.67 7.73 52.36
CA GLU A 16 26.58 7.17 51.54
C GLU A 16 26.14 8.14 50.44
N ALA A 17 26.03 9.45 50.74
CA ALA A 17 25.69 10.46 49.75
C ALA A 17 26.75 10.54 48.64
N ASP A 18 28.03 10.58 49.01
CA ASP A 18 29.16 10.68 48.07
C ASP A 18 29.25 9.42 47.17
N SER A 19 29.02 8.25 47.75
CA SER A 19 28.95 6.99 46.98
C SER A 19 27.76 7.00 46.01
N SER A 20 26.58 7.40 46.46
CA SER A 20 25.36 7.46 45.65
C SER A 20 25.49 8.43 44.49
N ASP A 21 26.12 9.58 44.72
CA ASP A 21 26.32 10.60 43.69
C ASP A 21 27.32 10.12 42.62
N LEU A 22 28.37 9.39 43.03
CA LEU A 22 29.32 8.76 42.12
C LEU A 22 28.65 7.71 41.23
N TRP A 23 27.82 6.83 41.80
CA TRP A 23 27.06 5.82 41.04
C TRP A 23 26.07 6.46 40.07
N TRP A 24 25.39 7.52 40.51
CA TRP A 24 24.48 8.28 39.67
C TRP A 24 25.20 8.93 38.48
N GLN A 25 26.38 9.53 38.69
CA GLN A 25 27.20 10.09 37.61
C GLN A 25 27.62 9.04 36.57
N ILE A 26 28.03 7.85 37.02
CA ILE A 26 28.40 6.75 36.12
C ILE A 26 27.19 6.31 35.28
N ALA A 27 26.02 6.16 35.90
CA ALA A 27 24.79 5.79 35.21
C ALA A 27 24.39 6.86 34.18
N LEU A 28 24.47 8.14 34.55
CA LEU A 28 24.17 9.26 33.66
C LEU A 28 25.14 9.32 32.47
N GLY A 29 26.44 9.10 32.71
CA GLY A 29 27.45 9.04 31.65
C GLY A 29 27.19 7.90 30.67
N GLY A 30 26.87 6.71 31.17
CA GLY A 30 26.49 5.56 30.33
C GLY A 30 25.23 5.83 29.49
N PHE A 31 24.21 6.44 30.09
CA PHE A 31 22.98 6.81 29.38
C PHE A 31 23.25 7.81 28.25
N ILE A 32 24.01 8.87 28.52
CA ILE A 32 24.35 9.89 27.51
C ILE A 32 25.19 9.28 26.38
N ALA A 33 26.16 8.42 26.71
CA ALA A 33 26.98 7.73 25.72
C ALA A 33 26.14 6.82 24.80
N LEU A 34 25.22 6.04 25.38
CA LEU A 34 24.30 5.18 24.62
C LEU A 34 23.33 6.00 23.77
N LEU A 35 22.85 7.13 24.28
CA LEU A 35 21.96 8.04 23.56
C LEU A 35 22.67 8.66 22.35
N ALA A 36 23.89 9.15 22.54
CA ALA A 36 24.72 9.68 21.45
C ALA A 36 25.01 8.59 20.40
N HIS A 37 25.37 7.39 20.85
CA HIS A 37 25.64 6.26 19.97
C HIS A 37 24.41 5.88 19.13
N SER A 38 23.23 5.84 19.75
CA SER A 38 21.95 5.57 19.07
C SER A 38 21.63 6.63 18.01
N ILE A 39 21.84 7.91 18.32
CA ILE A 39 21.65 9.00 17.35
C ILE A 39 22.61 8.84 16.16
N VAL A 40 23.89 8.60 16.42
CA VAL A 40 24.91 8.46 15.37
C VAL A 40 24.59 7.30 14.44
N ILE A 41 24.29 6.12 15.00
CA ILE A 41 23.92 4.94 14.20
C ILE A 41 22.62 5.18 13.43
N GLY A 42 21.63 5.80 14.06
CA GLY A 42 20.36 6.12 13.41
C GLY A 42 20.55 7.05 12.21
N LEU A 43 21.37 8.09 12.35
CA LEU A 43 21.69 9.01 11.25
C LEU A 43 22.51 8.33 10.15
N TYR A 44 23.51 7.53 10.51
CA TYR A 44 24.35 6.81 9.55
C TYR A 44 23.52 5.80 8.74
N SER A 45 22.71 4.98 9.43
CA SER A 45 21.78 4.03 8.81
C SER A 45 20.79 4.74 7.88
N ARG A 46 20.24 5.89 8.29
CA ARG A 46 19.32 6.67 7.45
C ARG A 46 20.01 7.26 6.20
N TYR A 47 21.30 7.57 6.29
CA TYR A 47 22.07 8.07 5.16
C TYR A 47 22.38 6.95 4.16
N GLU A 48 22.90 5.82 4.63
CA GLU A 48 23.18 4.62 3.83
C GLU A 48 21.90 4.08 3.16
N THR A 49 20.80 3.96 3.90
CA THR A 49 19.52 3.47 3.36
C THR A 49 18.98 4.38 2.26
N ARG A 50 19.14 5.71 2.35
CA ARG A 50 18.74 6.62 1.27
C ARG A 50 19.55 6.40 0.00
N GLN A 51 20.85 6.14 0.11
CA GLN A 51 21.69 5.86 -1.05
C GLN A 51 21.34 4.51 -1.68
N ALA A 52 21.19 3.47 -0.86
CA ALA A 52 20.80 2.13 -1.32
C ALA A 52 19.41 2.13 -1.97
N MET A 53 18.44 2.82 -1.35
CA MET A 53 17.09 2.96 -1.92
C MET A 53 17.11 3.67 -3.27
N ALA A 54 17.94 4.70 -3.45
CA ALA A 54 18.02 5.43 -4.73
C ALA A 54 18.54 4.54 -5.88
N GLN A 55 19.42 3.58 -5.58
CA GLN A 55 19.90 2.60 -6.57
C GLN A 55 18.82 1.55 -6.87
N LEU A 56 18.23 0.98 -5.82
CA LEU A 56 17.15 -0.01 -5.94
C LEU A 56 15.91 0.56 -6.66
N GLU A 57 15.61 1.85 -6.47
CA GLU A 57 14.46 2.49 -7.12
C GLU A 57 14.65 2.56 -8.65
N ARG A 58 15.89 2.74 -9.13
CA ARG A 58 16.19 2.75 -10.58
C ARG A 58 16.04 1.36 -11.18
N GLU A 59 16.61 0.36 -10.52
CA GLU A 59 16.55 -1.04 -10.97
C GLU A 59 15.12 -1.59 -10.92
N SER A 60 14.38 -1.29 -9.84
CA SER A 60 12.98 -1.70 -9.69
C SER A 60 12.07 -1.05 -10.74
N LYS A 61 12.31 0.22 -11.13
CA LYS A 61 11.57 0.86 -12.23
C LYS A 61 11.77 0.13 -13.55
N LEU A 62 13.00 -0.26 -13.88
CA LEU A 62 13.30 -1.03 -15.09
C LEU A 62 12.66 -2.42 -15.05
N ALA A 63 12.79 -3.14 -13.93
CA ALA A 63 12.17 -4.44 -13.73
C ALA A 63 10.63 -4.37 -13.83
N THR A 64 10.02 -3.35 -13.22
CA THR A 64 8.56 -3.13 -13.27
C THR A 64 8.09 -2.83 -14.69
N GLN A 65 8.84 -2.03 -15.46
CA GLN A 65 8.51 -1.76 -16.86
C GLN A 65 8.61 -3.01 -17.73
N GLN A 66 9.65 -3.83 -17.53
CA GLN A 66 9.80 -5.11 -18.23
C GLN A 66 8.65 -6.06 -17.87
N MET A 67 8.31 -6.17 -16.59
CA MET A 67 7.18 -6.98 -16.12
C MET A 67 5.85 -6.51 -16.72
N ARG A 68 5.59 -5.19 -16.75
CA ARG A 68 4.38 -4.62 -17.35
C ARG A 68 4.31 -4.88 -18.86
N ARG A 69 5.43 -4.83 -19.57
CA ARG A 69 5.51 -5.18 -21.00
C ARG A 69 5.22 -6.66 -21.22
N ALA A 70 5.83 -7.56 -20.43
CA ALA A 70 5.54 -8.99 -20.48
C ALA A 70 4.08 -9.30 -20.16
N LEU A 71 3.48 -8.62 -19.18
CA LEU A 71 2.06 -8.73 -18.86
C LEU A 71 1.16 -8.21 -19.99
N THR A 72 1.53 -7.12 -20.67
CA THR A 72 0.73 -6.58 -21.78
C THR A 72 0.85 -7.44 -23.04
N GLN A 73 2.02 -8.03 -23.29
CA GLN A 73 2.24 -8.97 -24.40
C GLN A 73 1.54 -10.32 -24.18
N ASN A 74 1.49 -10.79 -22.94
CA ASN A 74 0.82 -12.03 -22.58
C ASN A 74 -0.64 -11.82 -22.14
N ALA A 75 -1.11 -10.56 -22.04
CA ALA A 75 -2.50 -10.27 -21.81
C ALA A 75 -3.27 -10.69 -23.08
N PRO A 76 -4.24 -11.60 -22.98
CA PRO A 76 -5.13 -11.88 -24.10
C PRO A 76 -5.76 -10.54 -24.51
N ALA A 77 -5.65 -10.20 -25.79
CA ALA A 77 -6.19 -8.97 -26.34
C ALA A 77 -7.62 -8.75 -25.80
N PRO A 78 -7.97 -7.55 -25.29
CA PRO A 78 -9.37 -7.26 -25.04
C PRO A 78 -10.07 -7.46 -26.38
N LYS A 79 -10.94 -8.49 -26.45
CA LYS A 79 -11.78 -8.73 -27.62
C LYS A 79 -12.39 -7.38 -27.96
N GLN A 80 -11.96 -6.83 -29.10
CA GLN A 80 -12.47 -5.58 -29.62
C GLN A 80 -13.99 -5.67 -29.54
N ALA A 81 -14.60 -4.72 -28.82
CA ALA A 81 -16.02 -4.48 -28.94
C ALA A 81 -16.24 -4.10 -30.41
N GLN A 82 -16.61 -5.11 -31.17
CA GLN A 82 -16.75 -5.07 -32.60
C GLN A 82 -18.00 -4.23 -32.89
N ASP A 83 -17.75 -3.00 -33.33
CA ASP A 83 -18.49 -2.35 -34.40
C ASP A 83 -20.02 -2.30 -34.21
N VAL A 84 -20.53 -1.41 -33.34
CA VAL A 84 -21.92 -0.92 -33.46
C VAL A 84 -21.94 0.15 -34.55
N ARG A 85 -21.79 -0.28 -35.79
CA ARG A 85 -22.01 0.55 -36.98
C ARG A 85 -23.50 0.57 -37.28
N ASP A 86 -24.04 1.79 -37.38
CA ASP A 86 -25.22 2.18 -38.15
C ASP A 86 -26.36 1.15 -38.25
N SER A 87 -27.25 1.14 -37.27
CA SER A 87 -28.60 0.62 -37.48
C SER A 87 -29.49 1.78 -37.90
N ALA A 88 -29.88 1.77 -39.17
CA ALA A 88 -30.89 2.64 -39.75
C ALA A 88 -32.12 2.77 -38.84
N PRO A 89 -32.81 3.93 -38.83
CA PRO A 89 -33.97 4.13 -37.95
C PRO A 89 -34.99 3.00 -38.15
N PRO A 90 -35.47 2.37 -37.06
CA PRO A 90 -36.29 1.17 -37.13
C PRO A 90 -37.56 1.46 -37.93
N ARG A 91 -37.80 0.65 -38.97
CA ARG A 91 -39.00 0.72 -39.81
C ARG A 91 -40.23 0.53 -38.91
N PRO A 92 -41.32 1.31 -39.08
CA PRO A 92 -42.55 1.11 -38.30
C PRO A 92 -43.04 -0.35 -38.39
N LEU A 93 -43.64 -0.84 -37.30
CA LEU A 93 -44.18 -2.20 -37.23
C LEU A 93 -45.37 -2.32 -38.19
N ASP A 94 -45.40 -3.38 -38.98
CA ASP A 94 -46.50 -3.69 -39.91
C ASP A 94 -47.58 -4.55 -39.22
N ASP A 95 -48.79 -4.58 -39.78
CA ASP A 95 -49.93 -5.29 -39.20
C ASP A 95 -49.67 -6.81 -39.15
N GLY A 96 -49.42 -7.32 -37.94
CA GLY A 96 -49.08 -8.73 -37.70
C GLY A 96 -47.62 -8.98 -37.30
N GLU A 97 -46.83 -7.92 -37.11
CA GLU A 97 -45.47 -7.99 -36.56
C GLU A 97 -45.45 -7.56 -35.09
N ARG A 98 -44.64 -8.24 -34.27
CA ARG A 98 -44.43 -7.92 -32.86
C ARG A 98 -42.96 -7.85 -32.53
N CYS A 99 -42.61 -6.89 -31.67
CA CYS A 99 -41.27 -6.73 -31.14
C CYS A 99 -41.22 -7.27 -29.71
N LEU A 100 -40.38 -8.28 -29.50
CA LEU A 100 -40.18 -8.92 -28.20
C LEU A 100 -38.68 -9.04 -27.96
N GLN A 101 -38.18 -8.43 -26.87
CA GLN A 101 -36.77 -8.45 -26.48
C GLN A 101 -35.81 -7.99 -27.59
N GLY A 102 -36.19 -6.94 -28.31
CA GLY A 102 -35.41 -6.37 -29.41
C GLY A 102 -35.34 -7.22 -30.69
N ARG A 103 -36.22 -8.22 -30.79
CA ARG A 103 -36.34 -9.12 -31.95
C ARG A 103 -37.72 -8.98 -32.57
N ARG A 104 -37.78 -8.86 -33.90
CA ARG A 104 -39.04 -8.79 -34.65
C ARG A 104 -39.56 -10.19 -34.97
N PHE A 105 -40.83 -10.42 -34.68
CA PHE A 105 -41.57 -11.66 -34.95
C PHE A 105 -42.73 -11.36 -35.89
N LYS A 106 -42.87 -12.15 -36.95
CA LYS A 106 -43.98 -12.05 -37.89
C LYS A 106 -44.94 -13.21 -37.69
N ARG A 107 -46.25 -12.92 -37.63
CA ARG A 107 -47.29 -13.95 -37.56
C ARG A 107 -47.39 -14.66 -38.90
N VAL A 108 -47.28 -15.98 -38.87
CA VAL A 108 -47.52 -16.88 -40.01
C VAL A 108 -48.70 -17.80 -39.70
N SER A 109 -49.26 -18.46 -40.70
CA SER A 109 -50.42 -19.36 -40.55
C SER A 109 -50.24 -20.43 -39.47
N ASN A 110 -48.99 -20.84 -39.21
CA ASN A 110 -48.63 -21.90 -38.27
C ASN A 110 -47.91 -21.40 -37.00
N GLY A 111 -47.87 -20.07 -36.72
CA GLY A 111 -47.24 -19.54 -35.52
C GLY A 111 -46.52 -18.19 -35.70
N TRP A 112 -45.39 -18.01 -35.01
CA TRP A 112 -44.55 -16.82 -35.08
C TRP A 112 -43.17 -17.19 -35.61
N VAL A 113 -42.68 -16.44 -36.59
CA VAL A 113 -41.33 -16.60 -37.14
C VAL A 113 -40.50 -15.38 -36.77
N GLN A 114 -39.31 -15.62 -36.22
CA GLN A 114 -38.36 -14.56 -35.90
C GLN A 114 -37.65 -14.09 -37.17
N LEU A 115 -37.66 -12.77 -37.43
CA LEU A 115 -36.91 -12.17 -38.52
C LEU A 115 -35.49 -11.82 -38.02
N PRO A 116 -34.42 -12.48 -38.50
CA PRO A 116 -33.09 -12.35 -37.93
C PRO A 116 -32.35 -11.04 -38.29
N HIS A 117 -32.89 -10.24 -39.21
CA HIS A 117 -32.18 -9.11 -39.82
C HIS A 117 -32.84 -7.74 -39.59
N ASP A 118 -33.94 -7.68 -38.85
CA ASP A 118 -34.63 -6.42 -38.50
C ASP A 118 -34.74 -6.31 -36.98
N PRO A 119 -33.77 -5.67 -36.30
CA PRO A 119 -33.92 -5.34 -34.90
C PRO A 119 -34.98 -4.24 -34.70
N CYS A 120 -35.60 -4.31 -33.54
CA CYS A 120 -36.33 -3.23 -32.91
C CYS A 120 -35.78 -3.06 -31.49
#